data_AF-A0A942PUK6-F1
#
_entry.id   AF-A0A942PUK6-F1
#
_cell.length_a   1.000
_cell.length_b   1.000
_cell.length_c   1.000
_cell.angle_alpha   90.00
_cell.angle_beta   90.00
_cell.angle_gamma   90.00
#
_symmetry.space_group_name_H-M   'P 1'
#
loop_
_entity.id
_entity.type
_entity.pdbx_description
1 polymer ?
#
loop_
_entity_poly.entity_id
_entity_poly.type
_entity_poly.pdbx_seq_one_letter_code
_entity_poly.pdbx_strand_id
1 'polypeptide(L)'
;MRIPTCLPLLFFLPACSALAASAGDDWQYPVQPGDTLIGVSRAYLAKRNDWRKIGKLNRVADPKRLMPGKPLRLPIALLRQDGAPAEVIRVQGETLIRAGGAWQPLAAGARLPAG
;
A
#
# COMPACT_ATOMS: atom_id res chain seq x y z
N MET A 1 -0.11 2.98 -71.35
CA MET A 1 -0.82 4.18 -70.88
C MET A 1 -1.40 3.91 -69.50
N ARG A 2 -0.90 4.67 -68.52
CA ARG A 2 -1.57 5.18 -67.28
C ARG A 2 -2.01 4.18 -66.19
N ILE A 3 -1.17 4.17 -65.16
CA ILE A 3 -1.41 3.81 -63.74
C ILE A 3 -2.43 4.80 -63.14
N PRO A 4 -3.32 4.36 -62.22
CA PRO A 4 -3.62 5.19 -61.06
C PRO A 4 -3.58 4.35 -59.77
N THR A 5 -2.51 4.41 -58.97
CA THR A 5 -2.40 5.27 -57.77
C THR A 5 -3.69 5.37 -56.96
N CYS A 6 -3.90 4.43 -56.02
CA CYS A 6 -4.79 4.63 -54.89
C CYS A 6 -3.93 4.85 -53.63
N LEU A 7 -3.99 6.09 -53.17
CA LEU A 7 -3.31 6.71 -52.03
C LEU A 7 -3.61 5.95 -50.73
N PRO A 8 -2.60 5.53 -49.93
CA PRO A 8 -2.87 4.89 -48.65
C PRO A 8 -3.39 5.92 -47.65
N LEU A 9 -4.62 5.75 -47.20
CA LEU A 9 -5.22 6.55 -46.14
C LEU A 9 -4.56 6.16 -44.81
N LEU A 10 -3.55 6.94 -44.40
CA LEU A 10 -2.82 6.75 -43.16
C LEU A 10 -3.71 7.21 -41.99
N PHE A 11 -4.44 6.25 -41.40
CA PHE A 11 -5.23 6.47 -40.19
C PHE A 11 -4.27 6.65 -39.00
N PHE A 12 -3.99 7.90 -38.67
CA PHE A 12 -3.23 8.27 -37.49
C PHE A 12 -4.14 8.12 -36.26
N LEU A 13 -4.10 6.97 -35.58
CA LEU A 13 -4.76 6.81 -34.28
C LEU A 13 -4.07 7.74 -33.25
N PRO A 14 -4.80 8.61 -32.54
CA PRO A 14 -4.23 9.30 -31.41
C PRO A 14 -4.06 8.25 -30.31
N ALA A 15 -2.81 7.92 -29.99
CA ALA A 15 -2.49 7.17 -28.79
C ALA A 15 -2.97 8.01 -27.60
N CYS A 16 -4.11 7.65 -27.03
CA CYS A 16 -4.57 8.18 -25.76
C CYS A 16 -3.60 7.64 -24.70
N SER A 17 -2.52 8.37 -24.44
CA SER A 17 -1.63 8.12 -23.32
C SER A 17 -2.42 8.35 -22.04
N ALA A 18 -3.04 7.30 -21.53
CA ALA A 18 -3.55 7.27 -20.17
C ALA A 18 -2.34 7.38 -19.24
N LEU A 19 -2.13 8.57 -18.66
CA LEU A 19 -1.19 8.75 -17.58
C LEU A 19 -1.71 7.91 -16.41
N ALA A 20 -1.21 6.69 -16.27
CA ALA A 20 -1.46 5.87 -15.09
C ALA A 20 -0.86 6.65 -13.91
N ALA A 21 -1.72 7.33 -13.16
CA ALA A 21 -1.33 7.90 -11.88
C ALA A 21 -0.73 6.75 -11.07
N SER A 22 0.49 6.91 -10.56
CA SER A 22 1.08 5.96 -9.62
C SER A 22 0.25 5.99 -8.33
N ALA A 23 -0.87 5.27 -8.34
CA ALA A 23 -1.52 4.85 -7.13
C ALA A 23 -0.49 3.95 -6.46
N GLY A 24 0.21 4.49 -5.46
CA GLY A 24 0.93 3.63 -4.53
C GLY A 24 -0.04 2.55 -4.05
N ASP A 25 0.47 1.35 -3.79
CA ASP A 25 -0.38 0.24 -3.39
C ASP A 25 -1.25 0.68 -2.19
N ASP A 26 -2.56 0.70 -2.42
CA ASP A 26 -3.57 1.05 -1.42
C ASP A 26 -4.16 -0.26 -0.90
N TRP A 27 -4.16 -0.44 0.42
CA TRP A 27 -4.94 -1.50 1.04
C TRP A 27 -6.42 -1.08 1.10
N GLN A 28 -7.29 -1.92 0.56
CA GLN A 28 -8.74 -1.72 0.60
C GLN A 28 -9.31 -2.31 1.89
N TYR A 29 -9.55 -1.47 2.88
CA TYR A 29 -10.14 -1.87 4.15
C TYR A 29 -11.68 -1.97 4.03
N PRO A 30 -12.28 -3.16 4.27
CA PRO A 30 -13.73 -3.31 4.26
C PRO A 30 -14.33 -2.68 5.53
N VAL A 31 -15.08 -1.59 5.35
CA VAL A 31 -15.75 -0.88 6.45
C VAL A 31 -16.83 -1.75 7.08
N GLN A 32 -16.73 -1.93 8.40
CA GLN A 32 -17.71 -2.65 9.22
C GLN A 32 -18.71 -1.70 9.89
N PRO A 33 -19.90 -2.18 10.26
CA PRO A 33 -20.86 -1.40 11.04
C PRO A 33 -20.24 -0.91 12.36
N GLY A 34 -20.31 0.40 12.60
CA GLY A 34 -19.74 1.03 13.81
C GLY A 34 -18.33 1.58 13.65
N ASP A 35 -17.68 1.35 12.50
CA ASP A 35 -16.36 1.92 12.23
C ASP A 35 -16.39 3.45 12.16
N THR A 36 -15.32 4.03 12.68
CA THR A 36 -15.03 5.47 12.62
C THR A 36 -13.72 5.67 11.88
N LEU A 37 -13.56 6.79 11.18
CA LEU A 37 -12.31 7.11 10.49
C LEU A 37 -11.14 7.20 11.50
N ILE A 38 -11.42 7.73 12.69
CA ILE A 38 -10.45 7.86 13.78
C ILE A 38 -10.05 6.49 14.34
N GLY A 39 -11.02 5.58 14.53
CA GLY A 39 -10.79 4.22 15.02
C GLY A 39 -9.93 3.40 14.06
N VAL A 40 -10.33 3.37 12.78
CA VAL A 40 -9.57 2.68 11.73
C VAL A 40 -8.17 3.28 11.59
N SER A 41 -8.04 4.60 11.60
CA SER A 41 -6.74 5.26 11.51
C SER A 41 -5.83 4.96 12.70
N ARG A 42 -6.40 4.83 13.90
CA ARG A 42 -5.65 4.46 15.10
C ARG A 42 -5.16 3.01 15.06
N ALA A 43 -5.95 2.13 14.47
CA ALA A 43 -5.62 0.71 14.36
C ALA A 43 -4.50 0.47 13.34
N TYR A 44 -4.54 1.17 12.20
CA TYR A 44 -3.72 0.79 11.05
C TYR A 44 -2.66 1.81 10.62
N LEU A 45 -2.77 3.10 10.96
CA LEU A 45 -1.79 4.09 10.50
C LEU A 45 -0.60 4.20 11.45
N ALA A 46 0.60 4.41 10.88
CA ALA A 46 1.80 4.71 11.64
C ALA A 46 1.63 6.02 12.45
N LYS A 47 1.01 7.03 11.83
CA LYS A 47 0.70 8.32 12.47
C LYS A 47 -0.81 8.45 12.66
N ARG A 48 -1.26 8.38 13.92
CA ARG A 48 -2.69 8.49 14.28
C ARG A 48 -3.36 9.75 13.72
N ASN A 49 -2.62 10.86 13.60
CA ASN A 49 -3.16 12.14 13.10
C ASN A 49 -3.34 12.20 11.57
N ASP A 50 -2.89 11.18 10.83
CA ASP A 50 -3.07 11.11 9.37
C ASP A 50 -4.49 10.72 8.94
N TRP A 51 -5.40 10.50 9.89
CA TRP A 51 -6.83 10.30 9.63
C TRP A 51 -7.43 11.42 8.75
N ARG A 52 -6.94 12.66 8.86
CA ARG A 52 -7.38 13.79 8.01
C ARG A 52 -7.00 13.58 6.54
N LYS A 53 -5.82 13.01 6.28
CA LYS A 53 -5.36 12.70 4.92
C LYS A 53 -6.21 11.58 4.33
N ILE A 54 -6.46 10.52 5.11
CA ILE A 54 -7.32 9.41 4.71
C ILE A 54 -8.76 9.88 4.43
N GLY A 55 -9.30 10.77 5.26
CA GLY A 55 -10.62 11.36 5.05
C GLY A 55 -10.73 12.10 3.73
N LYS A 56 -9.74 12.94 3.40
CA LYS A 56 -9.67 13.65 2.10
C LYS A 56 -9.55 12.68 0.92
N LEU A 57 -8.66 11.69 1.02
CA LEU A 57 -8.44 10.68 -0.02
C LEU A 57 -9.71 9.88 -0.34
N ASN A 58 -10.50 9.56 0.69
CA ASN A 58 -11.70 8.74 0.55
C ASN A 58 -13.00 9.55 0.39
N ARG A 59 -12.91 10.89 0.48
CA ARG A 59 -14.06 11.82 0.47
C ARG A 59 -15.07 11.48 1.58
N VAL A 60 -14.56 11.22 2.79
CA VAL A 60 -15.39 10.90 3.96
C VAL A 60 -16.08 12.18 4.42
N ALA A 61 -17.42 12.19 4.37
CA ALA A 61 -18.23 13.32 4.81
C ALA A 61 -18.32 13.42 6.34
N ASP A 62 -18.55 12.29 7.02
CA ASP A 62 -18.59 12.21 8.49
C ASP A 62 -17.49 11.28 9.03
N PRO A 63 -16.43 11.81 9.66
CA PRO A 63 -15.38 11.01 10.28
C PRO A 63 -15.86 10.10 11.42
N LYS A 64 -17.00 10.40 12.04
CA LYS A 64 -17.57 9.64 13.17
C LYS A 64 -18.41 8.45 12.72
N ARG A 65 -18.72 8.35 11.44
CA ARG A 65 -19.53 7.24 10.92
C ARG A 65 -19.12 6.91 9.50
N LEU A 66 -18.35 5.85 9.33
CA LEU A 66 -18.05 5.32 8.01
C LEU A 66 -19.28 4.58 7.46
N MET A 67 -19.58 4.77 6.19
CA MET A 67 -20.69 4.10 5.52
C MET A 67 -20.22 2.72 5.04
N PRO A 68 -20.84 1.61 5.50
CA PRO A 68 -20.57 0.30 4.97
C PRO A 68 -20.87 0.24 3.46
N GLY A 69 -20.14 -0.60 2.72
CA GLY A 69 -20.36 -0.85 1.29
C GLY A 69 -19.38 -0.16 0.34
N LYS A 70 -18.58 0.81 0.82
CA LYS A 70 -17.42 1.32 0.09
C LYS A 70 -16.15 1.06 0.91
N PRO A 71 -15.16 0.31 0.38
CA PRO A 71 -13.93 0.09 1.10
C PRO A 71 -13.17 1.40 1.29
N LEU A 72 -12.53 1.53 2.44
CA LEU A 72 -11.67 2.65 2.77
C LEU A 72 -10.28 2.37 2.18
N ARG A 73 -9.79 3.28 1.33
CA ARG A 73 -8.43 3.18 0.77
C ARG A 73 -7.42 3.68 1.80
N LEU A 74 -6.48 2.82 2.14
CA LEU A 74 -5.38 3.10 3.06
C LEU A 74 -4.05 2.92 2.31
N PRO A 75 -3.34 4.01 1.97
CA PRO A 75 -2.04 3.91 1.32
C PRO A 75 -1.05 3.12 2.16
N ILE A 76 -0.38 2.12 1.59
CA ILE A 76 0.59 1.28 2.31
C ILE A 76 1.70 2.14 2.95
N ALA A 77 2.09 3.24 2.30
CA ALA A 77 3.08 4.19 2.82
C ALA A 77 2.68 4.87 4.14
N LEU A 78 1.38 4.88 4.50
CA LEU A 78 0.87 5.46 5.74
C LEU A 78 0.54 4.40 6.80
N LEU A 79 0.51 3.11 6.42
CA LEU A 79 0.24 2.01 7.32
C LEU A 79 1.37 1.84 8.33
N ARG A 80 1.02 1.40 9.54
CA ARG A 80 1.99 0.99 10.53
C ARG A 80 2.65 -0.30 10.04
N GLN A 81 3.97 -0.28 9.92
CA GLN A 81 4.75 -1.46 9.59
C GLN A 81 4.99 -2.26 10.86
N ASP A 82 3.94 -2.89 11.37
CA ASP A 82 4.12 -3.98 12.32
C ASP A 82 4.65 -5.16 11.49
N GLY A 83 5.97 -5.23 11.30
CA GLY A 83 6.59 -6.29 10.51
C GLY A 83 6.05 -7.67 10.91
N ALA A 84 5.83 -8.56 9.93
CA ALA A 84 5.54 -9.94 10.29
C ALA A 84 6.81 -10.57 10.87
N PRO A 85 6.69 -11.45 11.88
CA PRO A 85 7.85 -12.17 12.35
C PRO A 85 8.42 -13.03 11.22
N ALA A 86 9.73 -12.94 11.00
CA ALA A 86 10.43 -13.68 9.97
C ALA A 86 11.17 -14.89 10.57
N GLU A 87 11.30 -15.97 9.81
CA GLU A 87 12.15 -17.09 10.16
C GLU A 87 13.45 -17.04 9.37
N VAL A 88 14.58 -17.27 10.04
CA VAL A 88 15.89 -17.29 9.40
C VAL A 88 16.10 -18.65 8.72
N ILE A 89 15.95 -18.70 7.40
CA ILE A 89 16.10 -19.96 6.65
C ILE A 89 17.57 -20.40 6.58
N ARG A 90 18.51 -19.44 6.54
CA ARG A 90 19.94 -19.70 6.48
C ARG A 90 20.71 -18.52 7.06
N VAL A 91 21.82 -18.83 7.73
CA VAL A 91 22.86 -17.88 8.13
C VAL A 91 24.15 -18.25 7.43
N GLN A 92 24.88 -17.26 6.92
CA GLN A 92 26.22 -17.44 6.36
C GLN A 92 27.17 -16.46 7.03
N GLY A 93 28.27 -16.99 7.58
CA GLY A 93 29.25 -16.21 8.34
C GLY A 93 28.79 -15.84 9.74
N GLU A 94 29.55 -14.95 10.39
CA GLU A 94 29.23 -14.43 11.72
C GLU A 94 28.15 -13.35 11.59
N THR A 95 26.92 -13.70 11.95
CA THR A 95 25.75 -12.80 11.90
C THR A 95 25.22 -12.60 13.31
N LEU A 96 25.03 -11.35 13.72
CA LEU A 96 24.50 -10.99 15.03
C LEU A 96 23.16 -10.25 14.89
N ILE A 97 22.25 -10.45 15.84
CA ILE A 97 21.04 -9.65 16.01
C ILE A 97 21.10 -8.84 17.29
N ARG A 98 20.41 -7.70 17.29
CA ARG A 98 20.22 -6.90 18.49
C ARG A 98 18.89 -7.28 19.14
N ALA A 99 18.95 -8.04 20.22
CA ALA A 99 17.77 -8.47 20.98
C ALA A 99 17.98 -8.14 22.47
N GLY A 100 16.98 -7.52 23.10
CA GLY A 100 17.06 -7.14 24.53
C GLY A 100 18.21 -6.17 24.85
N GLY A 101 18.65 -5.35 23.88
CA GLY A 101 19.73 -4.37 24.06
C GLY A 101 21.15 -4.90 23.85
N ALA A 102 21.33 -6.22 23.75
CA ALA A 102 22.63 -6.87 23.50
C ALA A 102 22.72 -7.46 22.09
N TRP A 103 23.95 -7.60 21.58
CA TRP A 103 24.22 -8.36 20.37
C TRP A 103 24.27 -9.85 20.69
N GLN A 104 23.54 -10.66 19.93
CA GLN A 104 23.45 -12.11 20.09
C GLN A 104 23.67 -12.79 18.74
N PRO A 105 24.37 -13.94 18.68
CA PRO A 105 24.55 -14.68 17.44
C PRO A 105 23.21 -15.13 16.86
N LEU A 106 23.05 -14.98 15.54
CA LEU A 106 21.88 -15.40 14.79
C LEU A 106 22.08 -16.81 14.25
N ALA A 107 21.07 -17.66 14.41
CA ALA A 107 21.05 -19.02 13.89
C ALA A 107 19.91 -19.21 12.88
N ALA A 108 20.05 -20.19 11.98
CA ALA A 108 18.94 -20.66 11.18
C ALA A 108 17.83 -21.23 12.08
N GLY A 109 16.57 -21.04 11.71
CA GLY A 109 15.38 -21.32 12.52
C GLY A 109 15.06 -20.25 13.58
N ALA A 110 15.92 -19.23 13.76
CA ALA A 110 15.59 -18.13 14.66
C ALA A 110 14.39 -17.33 14.13
N ARG A 111 13.53 -16.89 15.06
CA ARG A 111 12.39 -16.04 14.76
C ARG A 111 12.72 -14.59 15.06
N LEU A 112 12.71 -13.75 14.04
CA LEU A 112 12.91 -12.31 14.14
C LEU A 112 11.55 -11.64 14.37
N PRO A 113 11.41 -10.76 15.37
CA PRO A 113 10.19 -9.98 15.53
C PRO A 113 10.06 -8.92 14.41
N ALA A 114 8.86 -8.35 14.33
CA ALA A 114 8.60 -7.07 13.67
C ALA A 114 9.67 -6.03 14.06
N GLY A 115 10.14 -5.23 13.10
CA GLY A 115 11.05 -4.10 13.35
C GLY A 115 10.40 -2.95 14.09
#